data_AF-A0A371FMJ0-F1
#
_entry.id   AF-A0A371FMJ0-F1
#
_cell.length_a   1.000
_cell.length_b   1.000
_cell.length_c   1.000
_cell.angle_alpha   90.00
_cell.angle_beta   90.00
_cell.angle_gamma   90.00
#
_symmetry.space_group_name_H-M   'P 1'
#
loop_
_entity.id
_entity.type
_entity.pdbx_description
1 polymer ?
#
loop_
_entity_poly.entity_id
_entity_poly.type
_entity_poly.pdbx_seq_one_letter_code
_entity_poly.pdbx_strand_id
1 'polypeptide(L)'
;MENNDRTLKELATPDVVYQLWCIQYPQLEPAQTYELKYGLIHLLPKFHGLVGEDPYKHLKEFHVVCSTMKPQGIPEDYIKMKAFPFSLDGAAKDWLYLQPALFNTWGDMKCTSLEKFFPASRTATIRKEICGIRKHTRETLHEYWERFNKLCATCPHHQINEQLLIQYFYEGLSMMDISMINAASGGALMDKTPPAARHLISNMASNTHQFGIRGMSQSRMVNGISVASNQRLKNQLTELTSLVRQLVVGIH
;
A
#
# COMPACT_ATOMS: atom_id res chain seq x y z
N MET A 1 -32.03 -13.89 -43.27
CA MET A 1 -30.96 -14.86 -43.60
C MET A 1 -29.87 -14.05 -44.27
N GLU A 2 -28.85 -13.64 -43.51
CA GLU A 2 -27.70 -12.93 -44.09
C GLU A 2 -26.91 -13.91 -44.97
N ASN A 3 -26.71 -13.50 -46.22
CA ASN A 3 -26.08 -14.32 -47.24
C ASN A 3 -24.58 -14.41 -46.94
N ASN A 4 -24.10 -15.62 -46.62
CA ASN A 4 -22.73 -15.88 -46.15
C ASN A 4 -21.81 -16.36 -47.29
N ASP A 5 -21.94 -15.75 -48.48
CA ASP A 5 -21.16 -16.08 -49.68
C ASP A 5 -19.81 -15.36 -49.71
N ARG A 6 -19.10 -15.28 -48.59
CA ARG A 6 -17.74 -14.71 -48.54
C ARG A 6 -16.69 -15.78 -48.82
N THR A 7 -15.71 -15.48 -49.66
CA THR A 7 -14.59 -16.40 -49.92
C THR A 7 -13.68 -16.52 -48.69
N LEU A 8 -12.97 -17.66 -48.54
CA LEU A 8 -11.99 -17.83 -47.44
C LEU A 8 -10.93 -16.72 -47.41
N LYS A 9 -10.60 -16.17 -48.59
CA LYS A 9 -9.69 -15.02 -48.72
C LYS A 9 -10.34 -13.73 -48.18
N GLU A 10 -11.62 -13.52 -48.41
CA GLU A 10 -12.37 -12.38 -47.85
C GLU A 10 -12.53 -12.48 -46.33
N LEU A 11 -12.72 -13.68 -45.78
CA LEU A 11 -12.75 -13.91 -44.33
C LEU A 11 -11.38 -13.73 -43.68
N ALA A 12 -10.30 -14.01 -44.41
CA ALA A 12 -8.92 -13.79 -43.96
C ALA A 12 -8.40 -12.37 -44.25
N THR A 13 -9.18 -11.55 -44.97
CA THR A 13 -8.84 -10.15 -45.20
C THR A 13 -9.14 -9.40 -43.91
N PRO A 14 -8.17 -8.68 -43.31
CA PRO A 14 -8.43 -7.89 -42.11
C PRO A 14 -9.52 -6.87 -42.42
N ASP A 15 -10.68 -7.02 -41.77
CA ASP A 15 -11.69 -5.98 -41.78
C ASP A 15 -11.10 -4.81 -40.98
N VAL A 16 -10.68 -3.74 -41.66
CA VAL A 16 -10.07 -2.55 -41.03
C VAL A 16 -11.16 -1.70 -40.37
N VAL A 17 -12.18 -2.35 -39.78
CA VAL A 17 -13.00 -1.72 -38.76
C VAL A 17 -12.07 -1.57 -37.57
N TYR A 18 -11.41 -0.41 -37.50
CA TYR A 18 -10.73 0.04 -36.29
C TYR A 18 -11.65 -0.27 -35.11
N GLN A 19 -11.18 -1.11 -34.19
CA GLN A 19 -11.88 -1.35 -32.94
C GLN A 19 -12.22 0.03 -32.36
N LEU A 20 -13.51 0.35 -32.25
CA LEU A 20 -13.94 1.69 -31.88
C LEU A 20 -13.21 2.08 -30.59
N TRP A 21 -12.58 3.26 -30.61
CA TRP A 21 -11.88 3.77 -29.46
C TRP A 21 -12.82 3.76 -28.25
N CYS A 22 -12.46 3.04 -27.19
CA CYS A 22 -13.36 2.72 -26.08
C CYS A 22 -13.71 3.93 -25.20
N ILE A 23 -13.17 5.12 -25.49
CA ILE A 23 -13.44 6.34 -24.72
C ILE A 23 -14.14 7.35 -25.62
N GLN A 24 -15.39 7.68 -25.26
CA GLN A 24 -16.14 8.75 -25.89
C GLN A 24 -16.03 10.00 -25.03
N TYR A 25 -15.36 11.03 -25.56
CA TYR A 25 -15.22 12.29 -24.84
C TYR A 25 -16.54 13.08 -24.88
N PRO A 26 -17.00 13.63 -23.75
CA PRO A 26 -18.13 14.56 -23.72
C PRO A 26 -17.87 15.76 -24.66
N GLN A 27 -18.91 16.27 -25.30
CA GLN A 27 -18.79 17.49 -26.10
C GLN A 27 -18.47 18.67 -25.19
N LEU A 28 -17.42 19.43 -25.54
CA LEU A 28 -17.12 20.71 -24.92
C LEU A 28 -17.95 21.81 -25.57
N GLU A 29 -18.09 22.96 -24.89
CA GLU A 29 -18.70 24.14 -25.50
C GLU A 29 -17.94 24.55 -26.77
N PRO A 30 -18.60 25.07 -27.83
CA PRO A 30 -17.96 25.33 -29.13
C PRO A 30 -16.72 26.24 -29.09
N ALA A 31 -16.61 27.11 -28.09
CA ALA A 31 -15.47 28.00 -27.88
C ALA A 31 -14.32 27.37 -27.05
N GLN A 32 -14.53 26.17 -26.50
CA GLN A 32 -13.58 25.47 -25.64
C GLN A 32 -12.87 24.37 -26.41
N THR A 33 -11.57 24.56 -26.63
CA THR A 33 -10.68 23.50 -27.14
C THR A 33 -9.69 23.10 -26.05
N TYR A 34 -9.45 21.79 -25.94
CA TYR A 34 -8.48 21.26 -25.00
C TYR A 34 -7.60 20.20 -25.66
N GLU A 35 -6.31 20.49 -25.66
CA GLU A 35 -5.24 19.58 -26.05
C GLU A 35 -4.38 19.24 -24.84
N LEU A 36 -4.16 17.94 -24.64
CA LEU A 36 -3.23 17.46 -23.63
C LEU A 36 -1.81 17.76 -24.11
N LYS A 37 -1.13 18.68 -23.44
CA LYS A 37 0.24 19.07 -23.82
C LYS A 37 1.18 17.88 -23.62
N TYR A 38 1.92 17.50 -24.67
CA TYR A 38 2.88 16.39 -24.60
C TYR A 38 3.88 16.54 -23.46
N GLY A 39 4.35 17.76 -23.19
CA GLY A 39 5.24 18.08 -22.08
C GLY A 39 4.64 17.85 -20.69
N LEU A 40 3.37 17.51 -20.57
CA LEU A 40 2.71 17.16 -19.30
C LEU A 40 2.48 15.66 -19.15
N ILE A 41 2.53 14.90 -20.26
CA ILE A 41 2.28 13.45 -20.27
C ILE A 41 3.33 12.68 -19.45
N HIS A 42 4.58 13.10 -19.48
CA HIS A 42 5.66 12.45 -18.74
C HIS A 42 5.54 12.59 -17.21
N LEU A 43 4.70 13.53 -16.73
CA LEU A 43 4.43 13.71 -15.30
C LEU A 43 3.37 12.74 -14.79
N LEU A 44 2.61 12.10 -15.69
CA LEU A 44 1.58 11.14 -15.29
C LEU A 44 2.23 9.91 -14.65
N PRO A 45 1.71 9.43 -13.51
CA PRO A 45 2.19 8.19 -12.92
C PRO A 45 1.95 7.04 -13.91
N LYS A 46 2.80 6.01 -13.85
CA LYS A 46 2.65 4.80 -14.67
C LYS A 46 2.04 3.67 -13.85
N PHE A 47 1.04 3.02 -14.42
CA PHE A 47 0.41 1.84 -13.86
C PHE A 47 0.44 0.71 -14.86
N HIS A 48 1.10 -0.38 -14.50
CA HIS A 48 1.37 -1.51 -15.38
C HIS A 48 0.30 -2.60 -15.24
N GLY A 49 -0.48 -2.58 -14.17
CA GLY A 49 -1.43 -3.63 -13.82
C GLY A 49 -0.77 -4.86 -13.21
N LEU A 50 0.41 -4.70 -12.59
CA LEU A 50 1.18 -5.80 -12.02
C LEU A 50 0.70 -6.19 -10.61
N VAL A 51 1.00 -7.44 -10.23
CA VAL A 51 0.76 -7.92 -8.86
C VAL A 51 1.59 -7.08 -7.89
N GLY A 52 0.91 -6.49 -6.90
CA GLY A 52 1.53 -5.62 -5.90
C GLY A 52 1.37 -4.12 -6.18
N GLU A 53 1.02 -3.71 -7.41
CA GLU A 53 0.61 -2.33 -7.64
C GLU A 53 -0.73 -2.03 -6.95
N ASP A 54 -0.88 -0.78 -6.51
CA ASP A 54 -2.09 -0.28 -5.86
C ASP A 54 -2.81 0.68 -6.83
N PRO A 55 -3.95 0.27 -7.41
CA PRO A 55 -4.70 1.11 -8.34
C PRO A 55 -5.30 2.34 -7.65
N TYR A 56 -5.58 2.31 -6.34
CA TYR A 56 -6.04 3.49 -5.61
C TYR A 56 -4.92 4.51 -5.44
N LYS A 57 -3.70 4.05 -5.15
CA LYS A 57 -2.51 4.91 -5.10
C LYS A 57 -2.27 5.58 -6.46
N HIS A 58 -2.28 4.81 -7.55
CA HIS A 58 -2.17 5.35 -8.90
C HIS A 58 -3.23 6.43 -9.17
N LEU A 59 -4.50 6.17 -8.88
CA LEU A 59 -5.59 7.13 -9.13
C LEU A 59 -5.44 8.42 -8.31
N LYS A 60 -4.91 8.34 -7.08
CA LYS A 60 -4.61 9.52 -6.26
C LYS A 60 -3.48 10.36 -6.86
N GLU A 61 -2.37 9.73 -7.21
CA GLU A 61 -1.23 10.40 -7.85
C GLU A 61 -1.63 11.00 -9.21
N PHE A 62 -2.41 10.25 -9.99
CA PHE A 62 -2.95 10.68 -11.27
C PHE A 62 -3.85 11.92 -11.13
N HIS A 63 -4.74 11.94 -10.12
CA HIS A 63 -5.59 13.08 -9.86
C HIS A 63 -4.80 14.34 -9.46
N VAL A 64 -3.76 14.20 -8.63
CA VAL A 64 -2.86 15.31 -8.27
C VAL A 64 -2.25 15.91 -9.52
N VAL A 65 -1.71 15.06 -10.40
CA VAL A 65 -1.08 15.49 -11.64
C VAL A 65 -2.10 16.16 -12.58
N CYS A 66 -3.27 15.55 -12.80
CA CYS A 66 -4.33 16.12 -13.64
C CYS A 66 -4.84 17.47 -13.13
N SER A 67 -4.88 17.68 -11.81
CA SER A 67 -5.32 18.94 -11.21
C SER A 67 -4.41 20.11 -11.59
N THR A 68 -3.12 19.85 -11.85
CA THR A 68 -2.17 20.86 -12.32
C THR A 68 -2.34 21.21 -13.81
N MET A 69 -3.04 20.36 -14.57
CA MET A 69 -3.23 20.49 -16.02
C MET A 69 -4.57 21.15 -16.40
N LYS A 70 -5.23 21.82 -15.46
CA LYS A 70 -6.60 22.33 -15.60
C LYS A 70 -6.63 23.77 -16.15
N PRO A 71 -6.84 23.98 -17.46
CA PRO A 71 -7.18 25.28 -17.98
C PRO A 71 -8.57 25.72 -17.51
N GLN A 72 -8.77 27.04 -17.54
CA GLN A 72 -10.04 27.65 -17.15
C GLN A 72 -11.18 27.18 -18.08
N GLY A 73 -12.31 26.79 -17.48
CA GLY A 73 -13.52 26.40 -18.21
C GLY A 73 -13.62 24.94 -18.63
N ILE A 74 -12.54 24.15 -18.54
CA ILE A 74 -12.58 22.72 -18.91
C ILE A 74 -12.95 21.85 -17.70
N PRO A 75 -13.95 20.96 -17.82
CA PRO A 75 -14.28 20.00 -16.77
C PRO A 75 -13.10 19.10 -16.43
N GLU A 76 -12.85 18.88 -15.14
CA GLU A 76 -11.70 18.07 -14.70
C GLU A 76 -11.81 16.61 -15.17
N ASP A 77 -13.02 16.06 -15.18
CA ASP A 77 -13.27 14.70 -15.64
C ASP A 77 -12.94 14.53 -17.13
N TYR A 78 -13.16 15.55 -17.96
CA TYR A 78 -12.76 15.53 -19.37
C TYR A 78 -11.23 15.42 -19.51
N ILE A 79 -10.48 16.17 -18.70
CA ILE A 79 -9.01 16.12 -18.68
C ILE A 79 -8.54 14.73 -18.24
N LYS A 80 -9.14 14.18 -17.18
CA LYS A 80 -8.80 12.83 -16.67
C LYS A 80 -9.07 11.77 -17.72
N MET A 81 -10.21 11.81 -18.41
CA MET A 81 -10.52 10.86 -19.49
C MET A 81 -9.48 10.92 -20.61
N LYS A 82 -9.01 12.12 -21.01
CA LYS A 82 -7.95 12.26 -22.02
C LYS A 82 -6.57 11.84 -21.51
N ALA A 83 -6.25 12.07 -20.25
CA ALA A 83 -4.93 11.80 -19.69
C ALA A 83 -4.73 10.33 -19.27
N PHE A 84 -5.80 9.65 -18.84
CA PHE A 84 -5.72 8.31 -18.27
C PHE A 84 -5.09 7.25 -19.19
N PRO A 85 -5.37 7.19 -20.51
CA PRO A 85 -4.69 6.25 -21.40
C PRO A 85 -3.16 6.37 -21.39
N PHE A 86 -2.65 7.57 -21.10
CA PHE A 86 -1.22 7.83 -21.03
C PHE A 86 -0.60 7.50 -19.67
N SER A 87 -1.41 7.32 -18.62
CA SER A 87 -0.95 6.87 -17.31
C SER A 87 -0.87 5.34 -17.23
N LEU A 88 -1.48 4.61 -18.17
CA LEU A 88 -1.43 3.16 -18.24
C LEU A 88 -0.24 2.67 -19.07
N ASP A 89 0.31 1.53 -18.66
CA ASP A 89 1.35 0.79 -19.37
C ASP A 89 1.12 -0.73 -19.25
N GLY A 90 1.88 -1.51 -20.01
CA GLY A 90 1.83 -2.98 -19.99
C GLY A 90 0.42 -3.56 -20.02
N ALA A 91 0.14 -4.49 -19.10
CA ALA A 91 -1.13 -5.20 -19.03
C ALA A 91 -2.33 -4.27 -18.75
N ALA A 92 -2.11 -3.16 -18.04
CA ALA A 92 -3.17 -2.18 -17.82
C ALA A 92 -3.52 -1.41 -19.10
N LYS A 93 -2.52 -1.08 -19.91
CA LYS A 93 -2.75 -0.46 -21.20
C LYS A 93 -3.46 -1.44 -22.14
N ASP A 94 -2.97 -2.68 -22.27
CA ASP A 94 -3.60 -3.70 -23.11
C ASP A 94 -5.08 -3.91 -22.75
N TRP A 95 -5.39 -3.95 -21.44
CA TRP A 95 -6.77 -4.05 -20.97
C TRP A 95 -7.67 -2.92 -21.48
N LEU A 96 -7.19 -1.68 -21.49
CA LEU A 96 -7.97 -0.52 -21.95
C LEU A 96 -8.28 -0.63 -23.44
N TYR A 97 -7.28 -1.01 -24.25
CA TYR A 97 -7.43 -1.15 -25.71
C TYR A 97 -8.35 -2.31 -26.10
N LEU A 98 -8.45 -3.34 -25.26
CA LEU A 98 -9.33 -4.49 -25.47
C LEU A 98 -10.76 -4.27 -24.92
N GLN A 99 -11.10 -3.09 -24.40
CA GLN A 99 -12.45 -2.87 -23.85
C GLN A 99 -13.52 -2.88 -24.94
N PRO A 100 -14.58 -3.71 -24.80
CA PRO A 100 -15.69 -3.74 -25.74
C PRO A 100 -16.73 -2.65 -25.45
N ALA A 101 -16.74 -2.11 -24.22
CA ALA A 101 -17.67 -1.08 -23.78
C ALA A 101 -17.11 0.32 -24.03
N LEU A 102 -18.01 1.25 -24.35
CA LEU A 102 -17.69 2.67 -24.45
C LEU A 102 -17.77 3.33 -23.07
N PHE A 103 -16.74 4.09 -22.73
CA PHE A 103 -16.70 4.94 -21.55
C PHE A 103 -17.14 6.36 -21.91
N ASN A 104 -18.23 6.80 -21.30
CA ASN A 104 -18.81 8.13 -21.53
C ASN A 104 -18.54 9.10 -20.37
N THR A 105 -18.14 8.57 -19.21
CA THR A 105 -17.81 9.38 -18.03
C THR A 105 -16.50 8.91 -17.40
N TRP A 106 -15.83 9.82 -16.69
CA TRP A 106 -14.67 9.46 -15.87
C TRP A 106 -15.02 8.48 -14.75
N GLY A 107 -16.24 8.59 -14.19
CA GLY A 107 -16.74 7.69 -13.16
C GLY A 107 -16.75 6.24 -13.64
N ASP A 108 -17.26 5.98 -14.85
CA ASP A 108 -17.33 4.64 -15.43
C ASP A 108 -15.92 4.07 -15.68
N MET A 109 -15.02 4.86 -16.29
CA MET A 109 -13.62 4.45 -16.50
C MET A 109 -12.94 4.06 -15.19
N LYS A 110 -13.13 4.89 -14.16
CA LYS A 110 -12.55 4.67 -12.84
C LYS A 110 -13.13 3.42 -12.18
N CYS A 111 -14.46 3.23 -12.23
CA CYS A 111 -15.10 2.05 -11.65
C CYS A 111 -14.66 0.77 -12.36
N THR A 112 -14.73 0.71 -13.70
CA THR A 112 -14.36 -0.50 -14.44
C THR A 112 -12.86 -0.83 -14.32
N SER A 113 -11.97 0.18 -14.27
CA SER A 113 -10.55 -0.07 -13.99
C SER A 113 -10.33 -0.62 -12.58
N LEU A 114 -11.00 -0.09 -11.57
CA LEU A 114 -10.92 -0.61 -10.19
C LEU A 114 -11.48 -2.03 -10.09
N GLU A 115 -12.58 -2.35 -10.76
CA GLU A 115 -13.12 -3.72 -10.79
C GLU A 115 -12.15 -4.71 -11.42
N LYS A 116 -11.44 -4.29 -12.48
CA LYS A 116 -10.43 -5.12 -13.15
C LYS A 116 -9.19 -5.37 -12.28
N PHE A 117 -8.62 -4.30 -11.71
CA PHE A 117 -7.31 -4.35 -11.04
C PHE A 117 -7.38 -4.46 -9.51
N PHE A 118 -8.59 -4.35 -8.95
CA PHE A 118 -8.87 -4.53 -7.52
C PHE A 118 -10.07 -5.46 -7.31
N PRO A 119 -9.92 -6.76 -7.64
CA PRO A 119 -11.03 -7.70 -7.56
C PRO A 119 -11.57 -7.86 -6.13
N ALA A 120 -12.82 -8.32 -6.03
CA ALA A 120 -13.48 -8.58 -4.74
C ALA A 120 -12.71 -9.58 -3.85
N SER A 121 -11.98 -10.53 -4.46
CA SER A 121 -11.11 -11.46 -3.74
C SER A 121 -9.99 -10.73 -2.98
N ARG A 122 -9.33 -9.74 -3.61
CA ARG A 122 -8.31 -8.89 -2.96
C ARG A 122 -8.92 -8.10 -1.80
N THR A 123 -10.12 -7.54 -2.01
CA THR A 123 -10.88 -6.84 -0.95
C THR A 123 -11.14 -7.78 0.23
N ALA A 124 -11.56 -9.02 -0.02
CA ALA A 124 -11.81 -10.01 1.03
C ALA A 124 -10.54 -10.41 1.79
N THR A 125 -9.41 -10.57 1.10
CA THR A 125 -8.11 -10.85 1.71
C THR A 125 -7.69 -9.69 2.63
N ILE A 126 -7.76 -8.45 2.15
CA ILE A 126 -7.40 -7.28 2.97
C ILE A 126 -8.32 -7.15 4.19
N ARG A 127 -9.62 -7.40 4.05
CA ARG A 127 -10.53 -7.45 5.22
C ARG A 127 -10.07 -8.48 6.26
N LYS A 128 -9.70 -9.69 5.82
CA LYS A 128 -9.18 -10.73 6.73
C LYS A 128 -7.89 -10.30 7.41
N GLU A 129 -7.00 -9.65 6.67
CA GLU A 129 -5.75 -9.10 7.23
C GLU A 129 -6.02 -8.00 8.25
N ILE A 130 -6.98 -7.09 8.01
CA ILE A 130 -7.38 -6.05 8.96
C ILE A 130 -7.95 -6.69 10.23
N CYS A 131 -8.88 -7.63 10.10
CA CYS A 131 -9.50 -8.34 11.23
C CYS A 131 -8.49 -9.15 12.04
N GLY A 132 -7.49 -9.74 11.38
CA GLY A 132 -6.49 -10.60 12.01
C GLY A 132 -5.19 -9.90 12.37
N ILE A 133 -5.13 -8.57 12.28
CA ILE A 133 -3.88 -7.84 12.42
C ILE A 133 -3.34 -7.95 13.85
N ARG A 134 -2.06 -8.32 13.98
CA ARG A 134 -1.38 -8.38 15.29
C ARG A 134 -0.05 -7.64 15.23
N LYS A 135 0.32 -7.00 16.34
CA LYS A 135 1.63 -6.38 16.54
C LYS A 135 2.70 -7.45 16.63
N HIS A 136 3.79 -7.30 15.87
CA HIS A 136 4.89 -8.25 15.94
C HIS A 136 5.76 -7.99 17.18
N THR A 137 6.47 -9.02 17.66
CA THR A 137 7.30 -8.94 18.90
C THR A 137 8.36 -7.82 18.87
N ARG A 138 8.89 -7.50 17.69
CA ARG A 138 9.93 -6.47 17.51
C ARG A 138 9.40 -5.13 17.00
N GLU A 139 8.10 -5.07 16.71
CA GLU A 139 7.46 -3.88 16.17
C GLU A 139 7.10 -2.95 17.33
N THR A 140 7.41 -1.67 17.18
CA THR A 140 6.98 -0.60 18.09
C THR A 140 5.49 -0.31 17.91
N LEU A 141 4.86 0.40 18.86
CA LEU A 141 3.47 0.83 18.69
C LEU A 141 3.31 1.76 17.47
N HIS A 142 4.32 2.59 17.19
CA HIS A 142 4.34 3.47 16.03
C HIS A 142 4.31 2.69 14.71
N GLU A 143 5.26 1.77 14.52
CA GLU A 143 5.34 0.95 13.30
C GLU A 143 4.05 0.13 13.10
N TYR A 144 3.50 -0.41 14.19
CA TYR A 144 2.23 -1.13 14.15
C TYR A 144 1.06 -0.24 13.72
N TRP A 145 0.96 0.97 14.27
CA TRP A 145 -0.04 1.96 13.91
C TRP A 145 0.07 2.38 12.44
N GLU A 146 1.29 2.62 11.95
CA GLU A 146 1.53 2.95 10.54
C GLU A 146 1.15 1.79 9.62
N ARG A 147 1.53 0.55 9.96
CA ARG A 147 1.18 -0.64 9.19
C ARG A 147 -0.33 -0.85 9.12
N PHE A 148 -1.04 -0.67 10.25
CA PHE A 148 -2.49 -0.75 10.30
C PHE A 148 -3.16 0.30 9.40
N ASN A 149 -2.75 1.57 9.51
CA ASN A 149 -3.30 2.65 8.67
C ASN A 149 -3.01 2.43 7.18
N LYS A 150 -1.80 1.96 6.84
CA LYS A 150 -1.42 1.64 5.47
C LYS A 150 -2.28 0.50 4.90
N LEU A 151 -2.54 -0.52 5.70
CA LEU A 151 -3.42 -1.63 5.31
C LEU A 151 -4.85 -1.15 5.05
N CYS A 152 -5.41 -0.32 5.94
CA CYS A 152 -6.73 0.27 5.74
C CYS A 152 -6.79 1.16 4.48
N ALA A 153 -5.75 1.98 4.26
CA ALA A 153 -5.66 2.88 3.12
C ALA A 153 -5.56 2.17 1.75
N THR A 154 -5.08 0.93 1.74
CA THR A 154 -4.98 0.10 0.52
C THR A 154 -6.36 -0.36 0.03
N CYS A 155 -7.39 -0.36 0.90
CA CYS A 155 -8.74 -0.79 0.55
C CYS A 155 -9.80 0.14 1.18
N PRO A 156 -10.01 1.36 0.64
CA PRO A 156 -10.95 2.33 1.22
C PRO A 156 -12.40 1.81 1.34
N HIS A 157 -12.79 0.88 0.48
CA HIS A 157 -14.10 0.22 0.44
C HIS A 157 -14.13 -1.09 1.26
N HIS A 158 -13.30 -1.22 2.29
CA HIS A 158 -13.28 -2.40 3.16
C HIS A 158 -14.57 -2.62 3.96
N GLN A 159 -15.46 -1.63 4.07
CA GLN A 159 -16.78 -1.70 4.77
C GLN A 159 -16.72 -1.97 6.28
N ILE A 160 -15.53 -2.18 6.85
CA ILE A 160 -15.30 -2.20 8.29
C ILE A 160 -15.52 -0.79 8.86
N ASN A 161 -16.40 -0.67 9.85
CA ASN A 161 -16.66 0.61 10.51
C ASN A 161 -15.53 1.00 11.47
N GLU A 162 -15.46 2.27 11.84
CA GLU A 162 -14.38 2.82 12.68
C GLU A 162 -14.28 2.12 14.04
N GLN A 163 -15.41 1.76 14.66
CA GLN A 163 -15.42 1.06 15.94
C GLN A 163 -14.72 -0.30 15.85
N LEU A 164 -15.04 -1.10 14.82
CA LEU A 164 -14.41 -2.40 14.59
C LEU A 164 -12.94 -2.25 14.20
N LEU A 165 -12.55 -1.21 13.45
CA LEU A 165 -11.15 -0.93 13.17
C LEU A 165 -10.34 -0.72 14.45
N ILE A 166 -10.85 0.11 15.37
CA ILE A 166 -10.21 0.35 16.67
C ILE A 166 -10.17 -0.92 17.51
N GLN A 167 -11.25 -1.71 17.51
CA GLN A 167 -11.30 -2.98 18.22
C GLN A 167 -10.25 -3.98 17.70
N TYR A 168 -10.18 -4.21 16.39
CA TYR A 168 -9.21 -5.14 15.81
C TYR A 168 -7.77 -4.69 16.04
N PHE A 169 -7.50 -3.38 15.94
CA PHE A 169 -6.20 -2.83 16.29
C PHE A 169 -5.85 -3.11 17.76
N TYR A 170 -6.77 -2.83 18.68
CA TYR A 170 -6.56 -3.00 20.12
C TYR A 170 -6.38 -4.47 20.52
N GLU A 171 -7.17 -5.39 19.96
CA GLU A 171 -7.05 -6.85 20.17
C GLU A 171 -5.75 -7.44 19.60
N GLY A 172 -5.13 -6.74 18.64
CA GLY A 172 -3.87 -7.13 18.03
C GLY A 172 -2.63 -6.71 18.82
N LEU A 173 -2.78 -5.88 19.86
CA LEU A 173 -1.67 -5.38 20.68
C LEU A 173 -1.10 -6.43 21.64
N SER A 174 0.12 -6.18 22.13
CA SER A 174 0.66 -6.96 23.25
C SER A 174 0.03 -6.52 24.58
N MET A 175 0.03 -7.40 25.59
CA MET A 175 -0.49 -7.08 26.92
C MET A 175 0.18 -5.84 27.54
N MET A 176 1.46 -5.61 27.24
CA MET A 176 2.19 -4.43 27.70
C MET A 176 1.67 -3.15 27.04
N ASP A 177 1.44 -3.18 25.72
CA ASP A 177 0.89 -2.03 24.99
C ASP A 177 -0.56 -1.75 25.43
N ILE A 178 -1.37 -2.79 25.64
CA ILE A 178 -2.73 -2.67 26.17
C ILE A 178 -2.72 -1.97 27.53
N SER A 179 -1.88 -2.41 28.47
CA SER A 179 -1.76 -1.80 29.78
C SER A 179 -1.35 -0.33 29.71
N MET A 180 -0.40 -0.01 28.82
CA MET A 180 0.07 1.36 28.62
C MET A 180 -1.03 2.26 28.07
N ILE A 181 -1.77 1.78 27.06
CA ILE A 181 -2.86 2.53 26.43
C ILE A 181 -4.03 2.73 27.41
N ASN A 182 -4.37 1.73 28.22
CA ASN A 182 -5.42 1.87 29.24
C ASN A 182 -5.01 2.86 30.34
N ALA A 183 -3.76 2.83 30.80
CA ALA A 183 -3.25 3.81 31.75
C ALA A 183 -3.32 5.24 31.19
N ALA A 184 -2.88 5.45 29.94
CA ALA A 184 -2.99 6.73 29.25
C ALA A 184 -4.45 7.16 28.99
N SER A 185 -5.35 6.19 28.87
CA SER A 185 -6.78 6.39 28.69
C SER A 185 -7.51 6.79 29.98
N GLY A 186 -6.91 6.59 31.16
CA GLY A 186 -7.57 6.74 32.45
C GLY A 186 -8.59 5.63 32.74
N GLY A 187 -8.45 4.47 32.11
CA GLY A 187 -9.45 3.39 32.12
C GLY A 187 -9.33 2.49 30.89
N ALA A 188 -10.32 1.64 30.61
CA ALA A 188 -10.28 0.84 29.40
C ALA A 188 -10.43 1.73 28.17
N LEU A 189 -9.61 1.51 27.13
CA LEU A 189 -9.74 2.24 25.86
C LEU A 189 -11.14 2.09 25.25
N MET A 190 -11.75 0.91 25.44
CA MET A 190 -13.07 0.55 24.91
C MET A 190 -14.21 1.37 25.52
N ASP A 191 -13.97 2.12 26.61
CA ASP A 191 -14.96 3.05 27.18
C ASP A 191 -14.97 4.41 26.45
N LYS A 192 -14.04 4.64 25.52
CA LYS A 192 -13.95 5.87 24.73
C LYS A 192 -14.75 5.76 23.43
N THR A 193 -15.22 6.92 22.94
CA THR A 193 -15.78 7.00 21.59
C THR A 193 -14.69 6.69 20.55
N PRO A 194 -15.04 6.11 19.37
CA PRO A 194 -14.05 5.76 18.35
C PRO A 194 -13.12 6.92 17.94
N PRO A 195 -13.61 8.17 17.75
CA PRO A 195 -12.74 9.30 17.45
C PRO A 195 -11.74 9.61 18.58
N ALA A 196 -12.17 9.54 19.84
CA ALA A 196 -11.31 9.78 20.99
C ALA A 196 -10.26 8.68 21.16
N ALA A 197 -10.65 7.41 20.96
CA ALA A 197 -9.74 6.27 20.98
C ALA A 197 -8.68 6.37 19.88
N ARG A 198 -9.09 6.72 18.64
CA ARG A 198 -8.16 6.91 17.52
C ARG A 198 -7.16 8.03 17.77
N HIS A 199 -7.63 9.16 18.27
CA HIS A 199 -6.76 10.29 18.61
C HIS A 199 -5.73 9.89 19.68
N LEU A 200 -6.15 9.16 20.72
CA LEU A 200 -5.26 8.68 21.77
C LEU A 200 -4.21 7.71 21.22
N ILE A 201 -4.62 6.71 20.43
CA ILE A 201 -3.70 5.76 19.79
C ILE A 201 -2.67 6.51 18.93
N SER A 202 -3.13 7.47 18.12
CA SER A 202 -2.25 8.27 17.28
C SER A 202 -1.22 9.04 18.11
N ASN A 203 -1.64 9.69 19.20
CA ASN A 203 -0.72 10.41 20.08
C ASN A 203 0.28 9.48 20.76
N MET A 204 -0.15 8.30 21.22
CA MET A 204 0.72 7.30 21.82
C MET A 204 1.74 6.75 20.80
N ALA A 205 1.32 6.50 19.57
CA ALA A 205 2.20 6.11 18.48
C ALA A 205 3.26 7.19 18.20
N SER A 206 2.85 8.46 18.09
CA SER A 206 3.77 9.59 17.89
C SER A 206 4.76 9.77 19.05
N ASN A 207 4.31 9.62 20.30
CA ASN A 207 5.17 9.70 21.47
C ASN A 207 6.18 8.54 21.52
N THR A 208 5.76 7.33 21.12
CA THR A 208 6.65 6.17 21.01
C THR A 208 7.72 6.39 19.93
N HIS A 209 7.44 7.16 18.87
CA HIS A 209 8.44 7.51 17.86
C HIS A 209 9.42 8.58 18.37
N GLN A 210 8.93 9.60 19.07
CA GLN A 210 9.76 10.71 19.59
C GLN A 210 10.65 10.30 20.77
N PHE A 211 10.14 9.46 21.67
CA PHE A 211 10.81 9.03 22.90
C PHE A 211 11.14 7.54 22.90
N GLY A 212 11.07 6.90 21.72
CA GLY A 212 11.29 5.48 21.54
C GLY A 212 12.69 5.04 21.91
N ILE A 213 12.85 4.60 23.15
CA ILE A 213 14.03 3.91 23.61
C ILE A 213 14.16 2.62 22.78
N ARG A 214 15.15 2.56 21.88
CA ARG A 214 15.56 1.33 21.18
C ARG A 214 16.22 0.32 22.13
N GLY A 215 15.68 0.12 23.32
CA GLY A 215 16.34 -0.67 24.35
C GLY A 215 15.64 -0.62 25.70
N MET A 216 14.67 -1.51 25.90
CA MET A 216 14.31 -1.93 27.27
C MET A 216 14.42 -3.44 27.46
N SER A 217 15.35 -4.06 26.73
CA SER A 217 15.87 -5.41 27.04
C SER A 217 17.30 -5.39 27.60
N GLN A 218 17.88 -4.22 27.88
CA GLN A 218 19.20 -4.11 28.52
C GLN A 218 19.28 -2.86 29.41
N SER A 219 18.64 -2.87 30.59
CA SER A 219 19.20 -2.21 31.78
C SER A 219 18.30 -2.45 33.00
N ARG A 220 18.55 -3.57 33.66
CA ARG A 220 18.51 -3.83 35.12
C ARG A 220 18.35 -5.33 35.37
N MET A 221 19.31 -6.11 34.88
CA MET A 221 19.72 -7.27 35.66
C MET A 221 20.84 -6.79 36.57
N VAL A 222 20.52 -6.79 37.86
CA VAL A 222 21.41 -6.46 38.97
C VAL A 222 22.70 -7.30 38.86
N ASN A 223 23.84 -6.63 39.06
CA ASN A 223 25.20 -7.17 39.01
C ASN A 223 25.33 -8.53 39.73
N GLY A 224 25.88 -9.54 39.03
CA GLY A 224 26.31 -10.78 39.69
C GLY A 224 26.94 -11.88 38.81
N ILE A 225 26.60 -12.00 37.52
CA ILE A 225 26.92 -13.25 36.76
C ILE A 225 27.88 -13.05 35.55
N SER A 226 28.15 -11.81 35.13
CA SER A 226 28.97 -11.54 33.94
C SER A 226 30.49 -11.64 34.17
N VAL A 227 30.98 -11.25 35.35
CA VAL A 227 32.44 -11.17 35.62
C VAL A 227 33.07 -12.55 35.75
N ALA A 228 32.39 -13.49 36.43
CA ALA A 228 32.89 -14.85 36.61
C ALA A 228 32.97 -15.63 35.27
N SER A 229 31.99 -15.43 34.40
CA SER A 229 31.92 -16.10 33.09
C SER A 229 33.00 -15.58 32.13
N ASN A 230 33.25 -14.26 32.13
CA ASN A 230 34.34 -13.67 31.34
C ASN A 230 35.72 -14.06 31.87
N GLN A 231 35.91 -14.13 33.18
CA GLN A 231 37.19 -14.57 33.75
C GLN A 231 37.46 -16.05 33.43
N ARG A 232 36.43 -16.91 33.49
CA ARG A 232 36.55 -18.33 33.14
C ARG A 232 36.92 -18.54 31.67
N LEU A 233 36.27 -17.81 30.76
CA LEU A 233 36.61 -17.86 29.33
C LEU A 233 38.02 -17.34 29.07
N LYS A 234 38.45 -16.28 29.76
CA LYS A 234 39.81 -15.74 29.65
C LYS A 234 40.85 -16.76 30.12
N ASN A 235 40.59 -17.45 31.23
CA ASN A 235 41.48 -18.49 31.76
C ASN A 235 41.61 -19.69 30.79
N GLN A 236 40.50 -20.14 30.18
CA GLN A 236 40.53 -21.20 29.17
C GLN A 236 41.30 -20.80 27.91
N LEU A 237 41.18 -19.54 27.48
CA LEU A 237 41.93 -19.02 26.33
C LEU A 237 43.44 -19.00 26.59
N THR A 238 43.87 -18.61 27.79
CA THR A 238 45.29 -18.63 28.17
C THR A 238 45.86 -20.05 28.23
N GLU A 239 45.07 -21.01 28.72
CA GLU A 239 45.50 -22.42 28.82
C GLU A 239 45.66 -23.05 27.43
N LEU A 240 44.71 -22.79 26.53
CA LEU A 240 44.78 -23.25 25.13
C LEU A 240 45.96 -22.61 24.38
N THR A 241 46.24 -21.33 24.64
CA THR A 241 47.40 -20.63 24.07
C THR A 241 48.73 -21.22 24.55
N SER A 242 48.80 -21.67 25.82
CA SER A 242 49.98 -22.34 26.37
C SER A 242 50.21 -23.71 25.72
N LEU A 243 49.15 -24.50 25.54
CA LEU A 243 49.22 -25.82 24.90
C LEU A 243 49.67 -25.71 23.43
N VAL A 244 49.17 -24.71 22.69
CA VAL A 244 49.61 -24.45 21.31
C VAL A 244 51.09 -24.06 21.26
N ARG A 245 51.57 -23.24 22.21
CA ARG A 245 53.01 -22.90 22.29
C ARG A 245 53.88 -24.12 22.57
N GLN A 246 53.42 -25.05 23.43
CA GLN A 246 54.16 -26.28 23.71
C GLN A 246 54.18 -27.24 22.51
N LEU A 247 53.10 -27.31 21.72
CA LEU A 247 53.06 -28.07 20.47
C LEU A 247 54.01 -27.50 19.40
N VAL A 248 54.23 -26.18 19.38
CA VAL A 248 55.17 -25.52 18.45
C VAL A 248 56.64 -25.75 18.84
N VAL A 249 56.93 -26.00 20.12
CA VAL A 249 58.29 -26.30 20.61
C VAL A 249 58.67 -27.79 20.48
N GLY A 250 57.69 -28.69 20.31
CA GLY A 250 57.91 -30.13 20.11
C GLY A 250 58.17 -30.59 18.67
N ILE A 251 58.32 -29.66 17.72
CA ILE A 251 58.64 -29.95 16.32
C ILE A 251 60.03 -29.39 16.00
N HIS A 252 61.06 -29.94 16.65
CA HIS A 252 62.46 -29.99 16.19
C HIS A 252 63.14 -31.21 16.79
#